data_AF-A0A946CF83-F1
#
_entry.id   AF-A0A946CF83-F1
#
_cell.length_a   1.000
_cell.length_b   1.000
_cell.length_c   1.000
_cell.angle_alpha   90.00
_cell.angle_beta   90.00
_cell.angle_gamma   90.00
#
_symmetry.space_group_name_H-M   'P 1'
#
loop_
_entity.id
_entity.type
_entity.pdbx_description
1 polymer ?
#
loop_
_entity_poly.entity_id
_entity_poly.type
_entity_poly.pdbx_seq_one_letter_code
_entity_poly.pdbx_strand_id
1 'polypeptide(L)'
;MDDKRWLGARWEVEVIIEDGKLGPVFYIIDPPFGDRRAKIVRATDSCLQCHATSWTSGVPGMFIRSVVPDQNSHPILSAGTSLVTDSTPLRERWGGWYVSGHSDAPHLGNRWVPESVLSGAKFKPEVSNHEDLSSLINTEKYLQPTSDIVALMVLEYQCRTHNLITKAKMGYQRALYFQKSYSEGKDLESHDGMSWKMAESSAKEIVDACLFVSET
;
A
#
# COMPACT_ATOMS: atom_id res chain seq x y z
N MET A 1 -2.99 -31.98 -17.52
CA MET A 1 -2.42 -30.91 -18.37
C MET A 1 -1.31 -30.25 -17.57
N ASP A 2 -0.16 -29.99 -18.20
CA ASP A 2 1.17 -29.93 -17.59
C ASP A 2 1.37 -28.97 -16.40
N ASP A 3 1.80 -29.55 -15.28
CA ASP A 3 2.27 -28.91 -14.05
C ASP A 3 3.67 -28.27 -14.17
N LYS A 4 4.22 -28.23 -15.40
CA LYS A 4 5.60 -27.83 -15.70
C LYS A 4 5.76 -26.37 -16.12
N ARG A 5 4.67 -25.59 -16.20
CA ARG A 5 4.74 -24.18 -16.65
C ARG A 5 5.38 -23.21 -15.64
N TRP A 6 5.60 -23.66 -14.41
CA TRP A 6 6.18 -22.84 -13.32
C TRP A 6 7.69 -23.03 -13.13
N LEU A 7 8.32 -23.96 -13.85
CA LEU A 7 9.73 -24.34 -13.66
C LEU A 7 10.77 -23.28 -14.12
N GLY A 8 10.36 -22.06 -14.45
CA GLY A 8 11.25 -20.99 -14.94
C GLY A 8 11.05 -19.62 -14.31
N ALA A 9 9.98 -19.39 -13.53
CA ALA A 9 9.78 -18.11 -12.85
C ALA A 9 10.42 -18.19 -11.46
N ARG A 10 11.54 -17.49 -11.28
CA ARG A 10 12.07 -17.23 -9.94
C ARG A 10 11.06 -16.33 -9.25
N TRP A 11 10.28 -16.88 -8.33
CA TRP A 11 9.36 -16.10 -7.52
C TRP A 11 10.06 -15.74 -6.23
N GLU A 12 10.07 -14.44 -5.93
CA GLU A 12 10.55 -13.89 -4.67
C GLU A 12 9.34 -13.38 -3.91
N VAL A 13 9.38 -13.47 -2.58
CA VAL A 13 8.35 -12.88 -1.72
C VAL A 13 8.94 -11.64 -1.08
N GLU A 14 8.32 -10.50 -1.31
CA GLU A 14 8.62 -9.28 -0.58
C GLU A 14 7.82 -9.27 0.72
N VAL A 15 8.49 -8.98 1.83
CA VAL A 15 7.90 -8.89 3.16
C VAL A 15 8.25 -7.55 3.77
N ILE A 16 7.21 -6.87 4.27
CA ILE A 16 7.34 -5.62 5.02
C ILE A 16 6.95 -5.93 6.45
N ILE A 17 7.78 -5.49 7.39
CA ILE A 17 7.47 -5.55 8.82
C ILE A 17 7.48 -4.15 9.41
N GLU A 18 6.65 -3.91 10.42
CA GLU A 18 6.72 -2.71 11.24
C GLU A 18 7.65 -2.94 12.44
N ASP A 19 8.83 -2.32 12.40
CA ASP A 19 9.77 -2.35 13.52
C ASP A 19 9.56 -1.14 14.44
N GLY A 20 9.44 -1.40 15.75
CA GLY A 20 9.21 -0.35 16.74
C GLY A 20 10.31 0.74 16.80
N LYS A 21 11.51 0.47 16.29
CA LYS A 21 12.63 1.43 16.23
C LYS A 21 12.83 2.02 14.84
N LEU A 22 12.69 1.24 13.77
CA LEU A 22 12.99 1.67 12.40
C LEU A 22 11.76 2.13 11.60
N GLY A 23 10.55 1.75 12.01
CA GLY A 23 9.36 1.83 11.16
C GLY A 23 9.33 0.67 10.15
N PRO A 24 8.78 0.87 8.95
CA PRO A 24 8.73 -0.16 7.91
C PRO A 24 10.12 -0.65 7.50
N VAL A 25 10.33 -1.97 7.56
CA VAL A 25 11.55 -2.65 7.14
C VAL A 25 11.22 -3.71 6.09
N PHE A 26 12.00 -3.73 5.01
CA PHE A 26 11.74 -4.52 3.82
C PHE A 26 12.69 -5.72 3.75
N TYR A 27 12.15 -6.86 3.38
CA TYR A 27 12.87 -8.11 3.18
C TYR A 27 12.46 -8.76 1.87
N ILE A 28 13.42 -9.39 1.22
CA ILE A 28 13.19 -10.30 0.10
C ILE A 28 13.46 -11.71 0.61
N ILE A 29 12.46 -12.58 0.44
CA ILE A 29 12.55 -14.00 0.72
C ILE A 29 12.64 -14.72 -0.61
N ASP A 30 13.81 -15.32 -0.87
CA ASP A 30 13.98 -16.28 -1.94
C ASP A 30 13.59 -17.67 -1.37
N PRO A 31 12.45 -18.24 -1.80
CA PRO A 31 11.90 -19.47 -1.23
C PRO A 31 12.81 -20.67 -1.47
N PRO A 32 12.63 -21.76 -0.69
CA PRO A 32 13.40 -22.98 -0.91
C PRO A 32 13.02 -23.63 -2.26
N PHE A 33 14.00 -24.21 -2.94
CA PHE A 33 13.78 -24.94 -4.19
C PHE A 33 14.80 -26.09 -4.35
N GLY A 34 14.31 -27.32 -4.44
CA GLY A 34 15.17 -28.51 -4.37
C GLY A 34 15.98 -28.52 -3.08
N ASP A 35 17.31 -28.64 -3.18
CA ASP A 35 18.23 -28.62 -2.04
C ASP A 35 18.57 -27.20 -1.54
N ARG A 36 18.13 -26.15 -2.25
CA ARG A 36 18.39 -24.76 -1.86
C ARG A 36 17.48 -24.37 -0.69
N ARG A 37 18.10 -23.96 0.43
CA ARG A 37 17.39 -23.41 1.58
C ARG A 37 16.84 -22.02 1.27
N ALA A 38 15.78 -21.63 1.99
CA ALA A 38 15.25 -20.28 1.93
C ALA A 38 16.34 -19.25 2.29
N LYS A 39 16.41 -18.15 1.54
CA LYS A 39 17.31 -17.03 1.83
C LYS A 39 16.48 -15.79 2.11
N ILE A 40 16.70 -15.20 3.28
CA ILE A 40 16.03 -13.96 3.69
C ILE A 40 17.07 -12.85 3.68
N VAL A 41 16.81 -11.78 2.93
CA VAL A 41 17.72 -10.64 2.79
C VAL A 41 16.96 -9.37 3.12
N ARG A 42 17.50 -8.55 4.02
CA ARG A 42 16.98 -7.21 4.24
C ARG A 42 17.27 -6.34 3.01
N ALA A 43 16.23 -5.78 2.41
CA ALA A 43 16.35 -4.86 1.28
C ALA A 43 16.47 -3.43 1.81
N THR A 44 17.64 -2.81 1.63
CA THR A 44 17.91 -1.46 2.14
C THR A 44 17.77 -0.36 1.09
N ASP A 45 17.90 -0.68 -0.21
CA ASP A 45 17.90 0.33 -1.27
C ASP A 45 16.83 0.09 -2.32
N SER A 46 16.73 -1.13 -2.88
CA SER A 46 15.82 -1.45 -3.99
C SER A 46 14.35 -1.18 -3.66
N CYS A 47 13.87 -1.64 -2.51
CA CYS A 47 12.48 -1.43 -2.10
C CYS A 47 12.20 0.06 -1.79
N LEU A 48 13.16 0.77 -1.19
CA LEU A 48 12.98 2.18 -0.81
C LEU A 48 12.86 3.12 -2.02
N GLN A 49 13.30 2.71 -3.22
CA GLN A 49 13.11 3.49 -4.44
C GLN A 49 11.63 3.78 -4.73
N CYS A 50 10.72 2.90 -4.32
CA CYS A 50 9.29 3.12 -4.42
C CYS A 50 8.66 3.41 -3.04
N HIS A 51 9.14 2.75 -1.99
CA HIS A 51 8.55 2.80 -0.65
C HIS A 51 9.00 3.95 0.25
N ALA A 52 9.90 4.83 -0.20
CA ALA A 52 10.29 6.04 0.53
C ALA A 52 10.21 7.30 -0.35
N THR A 53 9.14 7.41 -1.13
CA THR A 53 8.92 8.48 -2.10
C THR A 53 7.89 9.49 -1.60
N SER A 54 7.51 10.46 -2.45
CA SER A 54 6.39 11.35 -2.16
C SER A 54 5.07 10.59 -1.94
N TRP A 55 4.92 9.37 -2.48
CA TRP A 55 3.74 8.53 -2.30
C TRP A 55 3.53 8.10 -0.85
N THR A 56 4.61 8.05 -0.07
CA THR A 56 4.60 7.70 1.36
C THR A 56 4.99 8.88 2.24
N SER A 57 4.77 10.12 1.75
CA SER A 57 5.14 11.36 2.44
C SER A 57 6.65 11.51 2.75
N GLY A 58 7.51 10.88 1.94
CA GLY A 58 8.96 10.96 2.07
C GLY A 58 9.54 10.17 3.25
N VAL A 59 8.78 9.21 3.79
CA VAL A 59 9.26 8.23 4.77
C VAL A 59 9.08 6.80 4.24
N PRO A 60 9.87 5.82 4.69
CA PRO A 60 9.59 4.41 4.43
C PRO A 60 8.14 4.07 4.79
N GLY A 61 7.43 3.42 3.88
CA GLY A 61 5.98 3.23 4.01
C GLY A 61 5.39 2.29 2.98
N MET A 62 4.09 2.03 3.12
CA MET A 62 3.30 1.18 2.21
C MET A 62 2.28 2.03 1.48
N PHE A 63 1.94 1.64 0.26
CA PHE A 63 0.92 2.35 -0.51
C PHE A 63 0.18 1.37 -1.41
N ILE A 64 -1.09 1.66 -1.68
CA ILE A 64 -1.93 0.91 -2.61
C ILE A 64 -2.10 1.76 -3.86
N ARG A 65 -1.99 1.12 -5.04
CA ARG A 65 -2.20 1.78 -6.33
C ARG A 65 -3.46 1.24 -7.00
N SER A 66 -4.25 2.14 -7.54
CA SER A 66 -5.27 1.87 -8.54
C SER A 66 -4.69 2.20 -9.92
N VAL A 67 -4.84 1.28 -10.86
CA VAL A 67 -4.31 1.39 -12.23
C VAL A 67 -5.38 1.04 -13.24
N VAL A 68 -5.13 1.36 -14.50
CA VAL A 68 -5.91 0.82 -15.62
C VAL A 68 -5.16 -0.41 -16.16
N PRO A 69 -5.66 -1.64 -15.96
CA PRO A 69 -4.99 -2.83 -16.46
C PRO A 69 -5.46 -3.22 -17.87
N ASP A 70 -4.60 -3.92 -18.60
CA ASP A 70 -4.96 -4.64 -19.82
C ASP A 70 -5.65 -5.99 -19.50
N GLN A 71 -6.06 -6.72 -20.54
CA GLN A 71 -6.70 -8.04 -20.41
C GLN A 71 -5.83 -9.12 -19.73
N ASN A 72 -4.53 -8.87 -19.62
CA ASN A 72 -3.56 -9.74 -18.98
C ASN A 72 -3.19 -9.23 -17.57
N SER A 73 -3.93 -8.25 -17.04
CA SER A 73 -3.68 -7.59 -15.76
C SER A 73 -2.40 -6.76 -15.71
N HIS A 74 -1.79 -6.41 -16.85
CA HIS A 74 -0.64 -5.50 -16.87
C HIS A 74 -1.09 -4.04 -16.74
N PRO A 75 -0.45 -3.23 -15.89
CA PRO A 75 -0.80 -1.82 -15.76
C PRO A 75 -0.41 -1.04 -17.02
N ILE A 76 -1.38 -0.33 -17.59
CA ILE A 76 -1.16 0.58 -18.72
C ILE A 76 -0.74 1.93 -18.15
N LEU A 77 0.56 2.11 -17.93
CA LEU A 77 1.10 3.27 -17.21
C LEU A 77 0.79 4.62 -17.91
N SER A 78 0.63 4.63 -19.24
CA SER A 78 0.24 5.82 -20.01
C SER A 78 -1.19 6.30 -19.71
N ALA A 79 -2.05 5.42 -19.20
CA ALA A 79 -3.40 5.76 -18.73
C ALA A 79 -3.42 6.33 -17.29
N GLY A 80 -2.25 6.41 -16.65
CA GLY A 80 -2.08 6.97 -15.32
C GLY A 80 -2.24 5.94 -14.20
N THR A 81 -2.04 6.44 -12.98
CA THR A 81 -2.13 5.67 -11.74
C THR A 81 -2.47 6.60 -10.58
N SER A 82 -3.24 6.11 -9.63
CA SER A 82 -3.60 6.86 -8.43
C SER A 82 -3.24 6.07 -7.18
N LEU A 83 -2.95 6.80 -6.10
CA LEU A 83 -2.83 6.21 -4.77
C LEU A 83 -4.23 6.03 -4.19
N VAL A 84 -4.42 4.90 -3.53
CA VAL A 84 -5.64 4.58 -2.81
C VAL A 84 -5.37 4.66 -1.32
N THR A 85 -6.23 5.38 -0.63
CA THR A 85 -6.34 5.44 0.82
C THR A 85 -7.81 5.36 1.22
N ASP A 86 -8.08 5.22 2.50
CA ASP A 86 -9.39 5.44 3.15
C ASP A 86 -10.11 6.71 2.64
N SER A 87 -9.38 7.79 2.31
CA SER A 87 -9.99 9.03 1.81
C SER A 87 -10.26 9.09 0.30
N THR A 88 -9.96 8.05 -0.46
CA THR A 88 -10.19 8.01 -1.92
C THR A 88 -11.62 7.54 -2.16
N PRO A 89 -12.48 8.17 -2.98
CA PRO A 89 -13.83 7.64 -3.21
C PRO A 89 -13.82 6.20 -3.74
N LEU A 90 -14.70 5.31 -3.26
CA LEU A 90 -14.79 3.90 -3.69
C LEU A 90 -14.77 3.72 -5.22
N ARG A 91 -15.43 4.62 -5.94
CA ARG A 91 -15.50 4.66 -7.42
C ARG A 91 -14.17 4.85 -8.15
N GLU A 92 -13.10 5.16 -7.43
CA GLU A 92 -11.74 5.37 -7.95
C GLU A 92 -10.77 4.28 -7.46
N ARG A 93 -11.21 3.38 -6.58
CA ARG A 93 -10.37 2.36 -5.95
C ARG A 93 -10.26 1.09 -6.80
N TRP A 94 -9.15 0.38 -6.59
CA TRP A 94 -8.90 -1.04 -6.94
C TRP A 94 -8.83 -1.41 -8.42
N GLY A 95 -8.58 -0.46 -9.32
CA GLY A 95 -8.22 -0.81 -10.69
C GLY A 95 -6.95 -1.65 -10.72
N GLY A 96 -6.96 -2.79 -11.41
CA GLY A 96 -5.86 -3.77 -11.40
C GLY A 96 -5.93 -4.82 -10.28
N TRP A 97 -6.97 -4.79 -9.43
CA TRP A 97 -7.17 -5.75 -8.36
C TRP A 97 -8.35 -6.67 -8.64
N TYR A 98 -8.26 -7.89 -8.13
CA TYR A 98 -9.41 -8.77 -8.00
C TYR A 98 -10.13 -8.49 -6.67
N VAL A 99 -11.44 -8.30 -6.72
CA VAL A 99 -12.27 -7.90 -5.58
C VAL A 99 -13.47 -8.83 -5.49
N SER A 100 -13.66 -9.46 -4.33
CA SER A 100 -14.88 -10.19 -3.98
C SER A 100 -15.68 -9.43 -2.93
N GLY A 101 -16.86 -9.94 -2.59
CA GLY A 101 -17.81 -9.28 -1.71
C GLY A 101 -18.84 -8.45 -2.48
N HIS A 102 -19.86 -8.03 -1.74
CA HIS A 102 -20.98 -7.24 -2.23
C HIS A 102 -20.76 -5.75 -1.95
N SER A 103 -21.01 -4.90 -2.95
CA SER A 103 -20.97 -3.44 -2.80
C SER A 103 -21.95 -2.77 -3.75
N ASP A 104 -22.90 -2.02 -3.18
CA ASP A 104 -23.78 -1.12 -3.93
C ASP A 104 -23.07 0.15 -4.41
N ALA A 105 -21.89 0.46 -3.85
CA ALA A 105 -21.03 1.51 -4.35
C ALA A 105 -20.15 0.97 -5.50
N PRO A 106 -20.10 1.65 -6.66
CA PRO A 106 -19.31 1.18 -7.77
C PRO A 106 -17.81 1.39 -7.52
N HIS A 107 -16.95 0.51 -8.05
CA HIS A 107 -15.47 0.60 -7.97
C HIS A 107 -14.79 0.06 -9.25
N LEU A 108 -13.46 0.12 -9.34
CA LEU A 108 -12.70 -0.27 -10.55
C LEU A 108 -12.13 -1.71 -10.51
N GLY A 109 -12.28 -2.42 -9.39
CA GLY A 109 -11.90 -3.84 -9.26
C GLY A 109 -12.55 -4.77 -10.30
N ASN A 110 -11.85 -5.85 -10.63
CA ASN A 110 -12.24 -6.85 -11.65
C ASN A 110 -12.37 -6.33 -13.09
N ARG A 111 -11.88 -5.12 -13.37
CA ARG A 111 -11.98 -4.49 -14.69
C ARG A 111 -10.66 -4.42 -15.41
N TRP A 112 -10.73 -4.41 -16.74
CA TRP A 112 -9.61 -4.17 -17.64
C TRP A 112 -10.07 -3.53 -18.95
N VAL A 113 -9.12 -2.97 -19.70
CA VAL A 113 -9.37 -2.42 -21.04
C VAL A 113 -8.47 -3.12 -22.06
N PRO A 114 -8.98 -3.53 -23.22
CA PRO A 114 -8.12 -3.98 -24.31
C PRO A 114 -7.22 -2.83 -24.76
N GLU A 115 -5.93 -3.11 -24.98
CA GLU A 115 -4.95 -2.09 -25.40
C GLU A 115 -5.38 -1.36 -26.70
N SER A 116 -6.04 -2.08 -27.61
CA SER A 116 -6.54 -1.56 -28.89
C SER A 116 -7.63 -0.49 -28.79
N VAL A 117 -8.20 -0.24 -27.59
CA VAL A 117 -9.28 0.73 -27.38
C VAL A 117 -8.95 1.81 -26.35
N LEU A 118 -7.68 1.94 -25.93
CA LEU A 118 -7.23 2.94 -24.96
C LEU A 118 -7.67 4.37 -25.29
N SER A 119 -7.66 4.74 -26.57
CA SER A 119 -8.23 6.01 -27.04
C SER A 119 -9.76 5.94 -27.07
N GLY A 120 -10.41 6.11 -25.92
CA GLY A 120 -11.88 6.21 -25.79
C GLY A 120 -12.54 5.13 -24.94
N ALA A 121 -11.80 4.11 -24.48
CA ALA A 121 -12.30 3.16 -23.50
C ALA A 121 -12.67 3.88 -22.19
N LYS A 122 -13.92 3.68 -21.75
CA LYS A 122 -14.36 4.14 -20.43
C LYS A 122 -13.97 3.09 -19.40
N PHE A 123 -12.89 3.34 -18.65
CA PHE A 123 -12.61 2.60 -17.42
C PHE A 123 -13.61 3.05 -16.33
N LYS A 124 -14.84 2.56 -16.47
CA LYS A 124 -15.97 2.96 -15.64
C LYS A 124 -15.94 2.15 -14.34
N PRO A 125 -16.38 2.69 -13.19
CA PRO A 125 -16.60 1.88 -12.00
C PRO A 125 -17.95 1.14 -12.08
N GLU A 126 -18.02 -0.06 -11.51
CA GLU A 126 -19.21 -0.92 -11.44
C GLU A 126 -19.41 -1.49 -10.03
N VAL A 127 -20.64 -1.81 -9.69
CA VAL A 127 -20.97 -2.51 -8.44
C VAL A 127 -20.46 -3.95 -8.52
N SER A 128 -20.03 -4.51 -7.39
CA SER A 128 -19.55 -5.89 -7.29
C SER A 128 -20.56 -6.74 -6.52
N ASN A 129 -20.73 -7.98 -6.98
CA ASN A 129 -21.54 -9.00 -6.30
C ASN A 129 -20.92 -10.40 -6.45
N HIS A 130 -19.60 -10.47 -6.33
CA HIS A 130 -18.86 -11.73 -6.43
C HIS A 130 -18.74 -12.36 -5.04
N GLU A 131 -19.37 -13.53 -4.79
CA GLU A 131 -19.16 -14.26 -3.53
C GLU A 131 -17.69 -14.68 -3.38
N ASP A 132 -17.07 -15.11 -4.48
CA ASP A 132 -15.64 -15.42 -4.57
C ASP A 132 -15.09 -15.09 -5.97
N LEU A 133 -13.79 -15.35 -6.19
CA LEU A 133 -13.10 -15.06 -7.44
C LEU A 133 -12.99 -16.25 -8.39
N SER A 134 -13.64 -17.38 -8.10
CA SER A 134 -13.51 -18.63 -8.89
C SER A 134 -13.98 -18.50 -10.34
N SER A 135 -14.90 -17.57 -10.60
CA SER A 135 -15.36 -17.25 -11.96
C SER A 135 -14.39 -16.36 -12.75
N LEU A 136 -13.41 -15.73 -12.08
CA LEU A 136 -12.46 -14.79 -12.69
C LEU A 136 -11.05 -15.37 -12.81
N ILE A 137 -10.62 -16.16 -11.83
CA ILE A 137 -9.28 -16.75 -11.76
C ILE A 137 -9.31 -18.19 -11.22
N ASN A 138 -8.22 -18.93 -11.45
CA ASN A 138 -8.02 -20.21 -10.79
C ASN A 138 -7.64 -19.97 -9.31
N THR A 139 -8.62 -20.05 -8.43
CA THR A 139 -8.49 -19.84 -6.99
C THR A 139 -7.76 -20.96 -6.25
N GLU A 140 -7.62 -22.16 -6.84
CA GLU A 140 -6.88 -23.29 -6.24
C GLU A 140 -5.39 -22.99 -6.02
N LYS A 141 -4.88 -21.94 -6.67
CA LYS A 141 -3.48 -21.47 -6.52
C LYS A 141 -3.27 -20.56 -5.30
N TYR A 142 -4.33 -20.19 -4.59
CA TYR A 142 -4.30 -19.22 -3.50
C TYR A 142 -4.84 -19.83 -2.20
N LEU A 143 -4.45 -19.25 -1.06
CA LEU A 143 -4.87 -19.72 0.26
C LEU A 143 -6.37 -19.55 0.54
N GLN A 144 -7.00 -18.58 -0.14
CA GLN A 144 -8.42 -18.27 -0.04
C GLN A 144 -8.95 -17.92 -1.45
N PRO A 145 -10.20 -18.27 -1.78
CA PRO A 145 -10.80 -17.92 -3.06
C PRO A 145 -11.31 -16.46 -3.11
N THR A 146 -11.13 -15.69 -2.04
CA THR A 146 -11.68 -14.34 -1.86
C THR A 146 -10.58 -13.27 -1.74
N SER A 147 -10.95 -12.05 -2.11
CA SER A 147 -10.21 -10.81 -1.86
C SER A 147 -11.26 -9.77 -1.49
N ASP A 148 -11.81 -9.92 -0.30
CA ASP A 148 -13.03 -9.24 0.12
C ASP A 148 -12.86 -7.71 0.16
N ILE A 149 -13.90 -6.99 -0.26
CA ILE A 149 -13.93 -5.54 -0.29
C ILE A 149 -13.56 -4.91 1.06
N VAL A 150 -14.06 -5.44 2.17
CA VAL A 150 -13.76 -4.93 3.51
C VAL A 150 -12.29 -5.19 3.86
N ALA A 151 -11.73 -6.32 3.44
CA ALA A 151 -10.32 -6.61 3.65
C ALA A 151 -9.42 -5.61 2.92
N LEU A 152 -9.78 -5.19 1.70
CA LEU A 152 -9.06 -4.15 0.96
C LEU A 152 -9.19 -2.78 1.63
N MET A 153 -10.36 -2.43 2.14
CA MET A 153 -10.58 -1.18 2.90
C MET A 153 -9.76 -1.14 4.19
N VAL A 154 -9.65 -2.28 4.89
CA VAL A 154 -8.78 -2.39 6.07
C VAL A 154 -7.30 -2.25 5.67
N LEU A 155 -6.88 -2.88 4.57
CA LEU A 155 -5.51 -2.82 4.09
C LEU A 155 -5.06 -1.39 3.76
N GLU A 156 -5.85 -0.64 2.98
CA GLU A 156 -5.51 0.74 2.60
C GLU A 156 -5.50 1.69 3.81
N TYR A 157 -6.42 1.51 4.76
CA TYR A 157 -6.43 2.21 6.04
C TYR A 157 -5.16 1.91 6.85
N GLN A 158 -4.75 0.64 6.93
CA GLN A 158 -3.53 0.23 7.63
C GLN A 158 -2.28 0.85 6.99
N CYS A 159 -2.17 0.79 5.66
CA CYS A 159 -1.06 1.41 4.93
C CYS A 159 -0.93 2.91 5.25
N ARG A 160 -2.03 3.66 5.17
CA ARG A 160 -2.01 5.10 5.50
C ARG A 160 -1.63 5.34 6.96
N THR A 161 -2.26 4.63 7.88
CA THR A 161 -2.08 4.86 9.32
C THR A 161 -0.63 4.56 9.75
N HIS A 162 -0.05 3.48 9.25
CA HIS A 162 1.34 3.14 9.51
C HIS A 162 2.32 4.18 8.94
N ASN A 163 2.04 4.71 7.74
CA ASN A 163 2.83 5.80 7.19
C ASN A 163 2.74 7.07 8.04
N LEU A 164 1.55 7.43 8.55
CA LEU A 164 1.36 8.58 9.43
C LEU A 164 2.14 8.41 10.75
N ILE A 165 2.10 7.22 11.36
CA ILE A 165 2.87 6.90 12.56
C ILE A 165 4.38 7.01 12.30
N THR A 166 4.84 6.50 11.16
CA THR A 166 6.26 6.57 10.77
C THR A 166 6.69 8.02 10.54
N LYS A 167 5.89 8.79 9.81
CA LYS A 167 6.09 10.22 9.56
C LYS A 167 6.14 11.01 10.87
N ALA A 168 5.21 10.76 11.78
CA ALA A 168 5.14 11.41 13.08
C ALA A 168 6.42 11.18 13.88
N LYS A 169 6.85 9.92 13.99
CA LYS A 169 8.04 9.53 14.73
C LYS A 169 9.31 10.15 14.15
N MET A 170 9.53 9.99 12.84
CA MET A 170 10.73 10.54 12.18
C MET A 170 10.75 12.07 12.22
N GLY A 171 9.59 12.70 12.03
CA GLY A 171 9.43 14.15 12.12
C GLY A 171 9.74 14.67 13.51
N TYR A 172 9.20 14.02 14.56
CA TYR A 172 9.51 14.36 15.95
C TYR A 172 11.01 14.25 16.25
N GLN A 173 11.64 13.12 15.88
CA GLN A 173 13.07 12.91 16.10
C GLN A 173 13.93 13.98 15.40
N ARG A 174 13.56 14.35 14.17
CA ARG A 174 14.23 15.41 13.41
C ARG A 174 14.04 16.78 14.07
N ALA A 175 12.82 17.12 14.48
CA ALA A 175 12.53 18.36 15.17
C ALA A 175 13.28 18.47 16.51
N LEU A 176 13.33 17.39 17.28
CA LEU A 176 14.09 17.33 18.54
C LEU A 176 15.60 17.50 18.30
N TYR A 177 16.14 16.87 17.26
CA TYR A 177 17.54 17.03 16.89
C TYR A 177 17.87 18.50 16.57
N PHE A 178 17.07 19.16 15.73
CA PHE A 178 17.27 20.57 15.41
C PHE A 178 17.10 21.46 16.65
N GLN A 179 16.09 21.20 17.47
CA GLN A 179 15.88 21.97 18.70
C GLN A 179 17.11 21.87 19.61
N LYS A 180 17.70 20.68 19.77
CA LYS A 180 18.95 20.49 20.52
C LYS A 180 20.13 21.24 19.91
N SER A 181 20.25 21.31 18.58
CA SER A 181 21.36 22.02 17.93
C SER A 181 21.27 23.54 18.03
N TYR A 182 20.06 24.11 18.13
CA TYR A 182 19.86 25.58 18.21
C TYR A 182 19.68 26.11 19.63
N SER A 183 19.43 25.23 20.61
CA SER A 183 18.94 25.63 21.93
C SER A 183 19.86 25.14 23.05
N GLU A 184 21.11 25.58 23.08
CA GLU A 184 21.95 25.38 24.26
C GLU A 184 21.27 26.03 25.48
N GLY A 185 20.76 25.21 26.40
CA GLY A 185 20.16 25.65 27.67
C GLY A 185 18.66 26.00 27.68
N LYS A 186 17.89 25.73 26.62
CA LYS A 186 16.41 25.87 26.68
C LYS A 186 15.72 24.56 27.07
N ASP A 187 14.56 24.70 27.70
CA ASP A 187 13.66 23.59 27.99
C ASP A 187 13.16 22.93 26.69
N LEU A 188 13.60 21.69 26.48
CA LEU A 188 13.25 20.89 25.32
C LEU A 188 11.81 20.35 25.40
N GLU A 189 11.21 20.36 26.60
CA GLU A 189 9.85 19.90 26.87
C GLU A 189 8.82 21.03 26.79
N SER A 190 9.26 22.26 26.51
CA SER A 190 8.35 23.40 26.36
C SER A 190 7.33 23.14 25.25
N HIS A 191 6.06 23.43 25.53
CA HIS A 191 4.96 23.28 24.56
C HIS A 191 5.09 24.24 23.35
N ASP A 192 5.97 25.23 23.42
CA ASP A 192 6.31 26.11 22.31
C ASP A 192 7.41 25.56 21.39
N GLY A 193 8.07 24.48 21.82
CA GLY A 193 9.16 23.82 21.12
C GLY A 193 8.76 23.22 19.77
N MET A 194 9.71 23.15 18.85
CA MET A 194 9.49 22.59 17.51
C MET A 194 9.07 21.12 17.57
N SER A 195 9.67 20.35 18.47
CA SER A 195 9.34 18.94 18.66
C SER A 195 7.92 18.73 19.20
N TRP A 196 7.47 19.58 20.12
CA TRP A 196 6.09 19.56 20.63
C TRP A 196 5.07 19.87 19.54
N LYS A 197 5.25 20.97 18.80
CA LYS A 197 4.35 21.34 17.69
C LYS A 197 4.24 20.26 16.62
N MET A 198 5.36 19.60 16.32
CA MET A 198 5.38 18.46 15.40
C MET A 198 4.58 17.27 15.95
N ALA A 199 4.73 16.96 17.24
CA ALA A 199 3.98 15.89 17.89
C ALA A 199 2.47 16.17 17.93
N GLU A 200 2.06 17.39 18.29
CA GLU A 200 0.66 17.81 18.34
C GLU A 200 -0.01 17.73 16.97
N SER A 201 0.63 18.29 15.93
CA SER A 201 0.13 18.20 14.55
C SER A 201 0.00 16.75 14.09
N SER A 202 1.00 15.91 14.39
CA SER A 202 1.00 14.51 13.97
C SER A 202 -0.06 13.70 14.73
N ALA A 203 -0.24 13.96 16.02
CA ALA A 203 -1.26 13.31 16.84
C ALA A 203 -2.66 13.59 16.27
N LYS A 204 -2.92 14.84 15.86
CA LYS A 204 -4.18 15.18 15.18
C LYS A 204 -4.35 14.40 13.87
N GLU A 205 -3.35 14.37 12.99
CA GLU A 205 -3.43 13.61 11.72
C GLU A 205 -3.72 12.11 11.95
N ILE A 206 -3.07 11.51 12.96
CA ILE A 206 -3.27 10.10 13.30
C ILE A 206 -4.68 9.86 13.85
N VAL A 207 -5.15 10.72 14.77
CA VAL A 207 -6.51 10.58 15.33
C VAL A 207 -7.58 10.76 14.26
N ASP A 208 -7.41 11.75 13.37
CA ASP A 208 -8.34 11.96 12.26
C ASP A 208 -8.41 10.72 11.34
N ALA A 209 -7.26 10.07 11.08
CA ALA A 209 -7.22 8.80 10.34
C ALA A 209 -7.92 7.66 11.10
N CYS A 210 -7.61 7.46 12.39
CA CYS A 210 -8.23 6.42 13.22
C CYS A 210 -9.75 6.56 13.36
N LEU A 211 -10.26 7.78 13.23
CA LEU A 211 -11.69 8.09 13.29
C LEU A 211 -12.35 8.14 11.90
N PHE A 212 -11.63 7.77 10.84
CA PHE A 212 -12.11 7.77 9.45
C PHE A 212 -12.72 9.11 9.02
N VAL A 213 -12.17 10.23 9.53
CA VAL A 213 -12.73 11.58 9.29
C VAL A 213 -12.79 11.92 7.80
N SER A 214 -11.90 11.33 7.00
CA SER A 214 -11.79 11.57 5.57
C SER A 214 -12.37 10.44 4.70
N GLU A 215 -12.95 9.38 5.27
CA GLU A 215 -13.53 8.27 4.49
C GLU A 215 -14.77 8.75 3.71
N THR A 216 -14.82 8.40 2.41
CA THR A 216 -15.87 8.83 1.47
C THR A 216 -16.30 7.74 0.52
#